data_AF-A0A7J2I1V2-F1
#
_entry.id   AF-A0A7J2I1V2-F1
#
_cell.length_a   1.000
_cell.length_b   1.000
_cell.length_c   1.000
_cell.angle_alpha   90.00
_cell.angle_beta   90.00
_cell.angle_gamma   90.00
#
_symmetry.space_group_name_H-M   'P 1'
#
loop_
_entity.id
_entity.type
_entity.pdbx_description
1 polymer ?
#
loop_
_entity_poly.entity_id
_entity_poly.type
_entity_poly.pdbx_seq_one_letter_code
_entity_poly.pdbx_strand_id
1 'polypeptide(L)' 'MPLKTIKRDTAEALMLEWVLHVKNYKLTLDKNLCVGCQICTLACPKEAIKIEKQEKKAGEKAKKAI' A
#
# COMPACT_ATOMS: atom_id res chain seq x y z
N MET A 1 -17.68 -11.42 9.58
CA MET A 1 -16.87 -11.66 8.37
C MET A 1 -17.22 -10.57 7.35
N PRO A 2 -16.25 -9.97 6.62
CA PRO A 2 -16.57 -9.02 5.56
C PRO A 2 -17.41 -9.70 4.48
N LEU A 3 -18.42 -8.99 3.95
CA LEU A 3 -19.26 -9.46 2.85
C LEU A 3 -18.45 -9.58 1.56
N LYS A 4 -17.57 -8.61 1.35
CA LYS A 4 -16.67 -8.57 0.20
C LYS A 4 -15.33 -8.01 0.62
N THR A 5 -14.27 -8.72 0.23
CA THR A 5 -12.90 -8.25 0.35
C THR A 5 -12.35 -8.03 -1.04
N ILE A 6 -11.89 -6.82 -1.33
CA ILE A 6 -11.33 -6.44 -2.63
C ILE A 6 -9.87 -6.07 -2.42
N LYS A 7 -8.99 -6.64 -3.24
CA LYS A 7 -7.58 -6.25 -3.35
C LYS A 7 -7.32 -5.82 -4.79
N ARG A 8 -6.74 -4.64 -4.97
CA ARG A 8 -6.25 -4.15 -6.26
C ARG A 8 -4.80 -3.73 -6.08
N ASP A 9 -3.93 -4.31 -6.89
CA ASP A 9 -2.49 -4.05 -6.85
C ASP A 9 -2.04 -3.63 -8.25
N THR A 10 -1.74 -2.35 -8.43
CA THR A 10 -1.23 -1.78 -9.68
C THR A 10 0.20 -1.28 -9.50
N ALA A 11 0.87 -0.85 -10.57
CA ALA A 11 2.23 -0.33 -10.47
C ALA A 11 2.32 0.93 -9.59
N GLU A 12 1.26 1.75 -9.59
CA GLU A 12 1.20 3.06 -8.94
C GLU A 12 0.51 3.02 -7.58
N ALA A 13 -0.37 2.05 -7.32
CA ALA A 13 -1.13 2.01 -6.07
C ALA A 13 -1.49 0.59 -5.62
N LEU A 14 -1.66 0.44 -4.30
CA LEU A 14 -2.24 -0.75 -3.67
C LEU A 14 -3.50 -0.31 -2.90
N MET A 15 -4.64 -0.94 -3.19
CA MET A 15 -5.90 -0.66 -2.53
C MET A 15 -6.48 -1.94 -1.93
N LEU A 16 -6.89 -1.86 -0.68
CA LEU A 16 -7.67 -2.87 0.02
C LEU A 16 -9.01 -2.26 0.44
N GLU A 17 -10.09 -3.00 0.21
CA GLU A 17 -11.43 -2.59 0.61
C GLU A 17 -12.16 -3.76 1.24
N TRP A 18 -12.74 -3.51 2.42
CA TRP A 18 -13.60 -4.44 3.14
C TRP A 18 -14.99 -3.84 3.25
N VAL A 19 -15.95 -4.48 2.60
CA VAL A 19 -17.37 -4.14 2.68
C VAL A 19 -17.99 -4.99 3.79
N LEU A 20 -18.50 -4.35 4.84
CA LEU A 20 -19.26 -4.98 5.92
C LEU A 20 -20.72 -4.55 5.82
N HIS A 21 -21.58 -5.19 6.60
CA HIS A 21 -23.03 -4.93 6.61
C HIS A 21 -23.39 -3.45 6.87
N VAL A 22 -22.60 -2.75 7.68
CA VAL A 22 -22.88 -1.37 8.10
C VAL A 22 -21.72 -0.39 7.86
N LYS A 23 -20.53 -0.89 7.50
CA LYS A 23 -19.32 -0.07 7.36
C LYS A 23 -18.46 -0.56 6.20
N ASN A 24 -17.78 0.37 5.55
CA ASN A 24 -16.80 0.08 4.51
C ASN A 24 -15.45 0.65 4.94
N TYR A 25 -14.43 -0.21 5.00
CA TYR A 25 -13.06 0.22 5.26
C TYR A 25 -12.28 0.18 3.95
N LYS A 26 -11.57 1.27 3.64
CA LYS A 26 -10.70 1.37 2.48
C LYS A 26 -9.32 1.82 2.91
N LEU A 27 -8.30 1.08 2.53
CA LEU A 27 -6.90 1.40 2.73
C LEU A 27 -6.24 1.54 1.35
N THR A 28 -5.61 2.68 1.10
CA THR A 28 -4.91 2.95 -0.17
C THR A 28 -3.48 3.37 0.13
N LEU A 29 -2.53 2.74 -0.56
CA LEU A 29 -1.12 3.13 -0.61
C LEU A 29 -0.81 3.63 -2.02
N ASP A 30 -0.37 4.88 -2.12
CA ASP A 30 0.22 5.42 -3.34
C ASP A 30 1.71 5.08 -3.37
N LYS A 31 2.11 4.27 -4.35
CA LYS A 31 3.50 3.80 -4.51
C LYS A 31 4.41 4.89 -5.07
N ASN A 32 3.88 5.90 -5.75
CA ASN A 32 4.66 7.04 -6.24
C ASN A 32 5.11 7.96 -5.10
N LEU A 33 4.31 8.04 -4.02
CA LEU A 33 4.64 8.80 -2.81
C LEU A 33 5.45 7.98 -1.80
N CYS A 34 5.49 6.66 -1.94
CA CYS A 34 6.19 5.78 -1.02
C CYS A 34 7.71 5.92 -1.18
N VAL A 35 8.38 6.50 -0.16
CA VAL A 35 9.85 6.64 -0.14
C VAL A 35 10.58 5.41 0.41
N GLY A 36 9.85 4.35 0.77
CA GLY A 36 10.45 3.12 1.31
C GLY A 36 11.06 3.27 2.71
N CYS A 37 10.53 4.17 3.55
CA CYS A 37 11.03 4.43 4.91
C CYS A 37 10.73 3.31 5.92
N GLN A 38 9.89 2.34 5.58
CA GLN A 38 9.53 1.16 6.40
C GLN A 38 8.81 1.46 7.73
N ILE A 39 8.44 2.71 7.99
CA ILE A 39 7.68 3.09 9.19
C ILE A 39 6.34 2.36 9.26
N CYS A 40 5.67 2.18 8.12
CA CYS A 40 4.39 1.47 8.08
C CYS A 40 4.52 0.00 8.53
N THR A 41 5.61 -0.69 8.18
CA THR A 41 5.88 -2.06 8.62
C THR A 41 6.09 -2.12 10.13
N LEU A 42 6.89 -1.20 10.69
CA LEU A 42 7.14 -1.14 12.14
C LEU A 42 5.89 -0.76 12.94
N ALA A 43 5.05 0.13 12.39
CA ALA A 43 3.86 0.62 13.05
C ALA A 43 2.69 -0.37 13.04
N CYS A 44 2.69 -1.35 12.14
CA CYS A 44 1.56 -2.27 11.99
C CYS A 44 1.60 -3.36 13.08
N PRO A 45 0.67 -3.36 14.06
CA PRO A 45 0.68 -4.34 15.16
C PRO A 45 0.31 -5.76 14.72
N LYS A 46 -0.14 -5.92 13.47
CA LYS A 46 -0.48 -7.20 12.87
C LYS A 46 0.59 -7.71 11.92
N GLU A 47 1.70 -6.97 11.78
CA GLU A 47 2.81 -7.34 10.89
C GLU A 47 2.34 -7.65 9.45
N ALA A 48 1.27 -6.98 9.02
CA ALA A 48 0.56 -7.31 7.79
C ALA A 48 1.22 -6.73 6.53
N ILE A 49 2.24 -5.87 6.69
CA ILE A 49 2.86 -5.12 5.60
C ILE A 49 4.23 -5.72 5.31
N LYS A 50 4.43 -6.18 4.08
CA LYS A 50 5.73 -6.63 3.55
C LYS A 50 6.20 -5.67 2.48
N ILE A 51 7.47 -5.29 2.54
CA ILE A 51 8.12 -4.44 1.55
C ILE A 51 8.99 -5.33 0.68
N GLU A 52 8.63 -5.47 -0.58
CA GLU A 52 9.46 -6.13 -1.58
C GLU A 52 10.38 -5.09 -2.23
N LYS A 53 11.64 -5.47 -2.48
CA LYS A 53 12.58 -4.60 -3.20
C LYS A 53 12.08 -4.47 -4.63
N GLN A 54 11.50 -3.33 -4.97
CA GLN A 54 11.21 -3.03 -6.37
C GLN A 54 12.54 -2.81 -7.11
N GLU A 55 12.74 -3.58 -8.18
CA GLU A 55 13.87 -3.39 -9.09
C GLU A 55 13.77 -1.98 -9.68
N LYS A 56 14.65 -1.09 -9.23
CA LYS A 56 14.77 0.25 -9.82
C LYS A 56 15.23 0.06 -11.27
N LYS A 57 14.38 0.37 -12.25
CA LYS A 57 14.87 0.60 -13.61
C LYS A 57 15.93 1.70 -13.54
N ALA A 58 17.15 1.36 -13.96
CA ALA A 58 18.29 2.27 -13.95
C ALA A 58 17.95 3.51 -14.81
N GLY A 59 17.71 4.66 -14.16
CA GLY A 59 17.57 5.93 -14.89
C GLY A 59 16.64 6.97 -14.27
N GLU A 60 15.62 6.60 -13.49
CA GLU A 60 14.70 7.59 -12.91
C GLU A 60 15.09 7.93 -11.47
N LYS A 61 15.62 9.15 -11.30
CA LYS A 61 15.81 9.77 -9.99
C LYS A 61 14.46 9.80 -9.28
N ALA A 62 14.42 9.37 -8.02
CA ALA A 62 13.25 9.54 -7.16
C ALA A 62 12.85 11.02 -7.19
N LYS A 63 11.71 11.34 -7.82
CA LYS A 63 11.17 12.69 -7.79
C LYS A 63 10.87 12.98 -6.33
N LYS A 64 11.54 14.01 -5.81
CA LYS A 64 11.29 14.55 -4.47
C LYS A 64 9.79 14.80 -4.38
N ALA A 65 9.09 14.13 -3.47
CA ALA A 65 7.76 14.57 -3.08
C ALA A 65 7.97 15.94 -2.42
N ILE A 66 7.55 16.99 -3.12
CA ILE A 66 7.59 18.39 -2.66
C ILE A 66 6.67 18.55 -1.45
#